data_AF-A0AAE9CYC0-F1
#
_entry.id   AF-A0AAE9CYC0-F1
#
_cell.length_a   1.000
_cell.length_b   1.000
_cell.length_c   1.000
_cell.angle_alpha   90.00
_cell.angle_beta   90.00
_cell.angle_gamma   90.00
#
_symmetry.space_group_name_H-M   'P 1'
#
loop_
_entity.id
_entity.type
_entity.pdbx_description
1 polymer ?
#
loop_
_entity_poly.entity_id
_entity_poly.type
_entity_poly.pdbx_seq_one_letter_code
_entity_poly.pdbx_strand_id
1 'polypeptide(L)'
;MNLPVKSCLLISVTNILIFLYFLSTCRKNDGPDSYGATPTVLQIRENLEIDDTFPIVFYSTAYLDYRYPVPRLRVFSMNPCATSQEYISAEIQKSSESGNRTTKKVKLRGEPTEGECPWHWATQCFYNSYTWTAELFEKERGEKGMERAQVDGIIIRLNDLKVFLKIHEVHPKKKGGFTVCVQPVYWYSEFHNIALFIETWRSQGATRFIVYFHSSTKEVRSLLEYYQSLGILKLKPWPSFGSLSPTVSSHYHFPSVDSSTYRVGHTLAQNLCALEMSTELGAIADFDEVMVTDEGILVDYVENIMKDLNVGAIRFNHLLMKFEPKIFLLDYSGIIEPIFINRAGPPKTVFNSSSVDILLTHSVRRFIGNESTVTANGALLHYRHNSYTEDAEEIQKPNYKLFQSYPHLHIKRIQKTILKVFGSFPAAYNSTYLHILNQCISKIVGEGKCRSTVAYCNQWMNPLADWIRDETQGVFVV
;
A
#
# COMPACT_ATOMS: atom_id res chain seq x y z
N MET A 1 -8.82 -29.66 -60.14
CA MET A 1 -8.57 -28.22 -59.89
C MET A 1 -9.13 -27.86 -58.52
N ASN A 2 -8.35 -27.09 -57.76
CA ASN A 2 -8.69 -26.39 -56.51
C ASN A 2 -8.58 -27.17 -55.19
N LEU A 3 -7.34 -27.34 -54.74
CA LEU A 3 -6.89 -27.42 -53.34
C LEU A 3 -6.21 -26.08 -52.96
N PRO A 4 -6.07 -25.75 -51.65
CA PRO A 4 -6.50 -24.46 -51.14
C PRO A 4 -5.36 -23.49 -50.77
N VAL A 5 -5.69 -22.19 -50.86
CA VAL A 5 -4.85 -20.99 -50.63
C VAL A 5 -4.43 -20.78 -49.15
N LYS A 6 -4.53 -21.79 -48.28
CA LYS A 6 -4.27 -21.62 -46.83
C LYS A 6 -2.81 -21.79 -46.39
N SER A 7 -1.93 -22.37 -47.21
CA SER A 7 -0.51 -22.56 -46.82
C SER A 7 0.41 -21.35 -47.09
N CYS A 8 0.12 -20.49 -48.06
CA CYS A 8 0.99 -19.33 -48.34
C CYS A 8 0.81 -18.18 -47.33
N LEU A 9 -0.39 -18.02 -46.76
CA LEU A 9 -0.65 -16.95 -45.78
C LEU A 9 0.06 -17.22 -44.45
N LEU A 10 0.10 -18.48 -44.01
CA LEU A 10 0.79 -18.85 -42.77
C LEU A 10 2.31 -18.66 -42.92
N ILE A 11 2.91 -19.10 -44.02
CA ILE A 11 4.35 -18.95 -44.28
C ILE A 11 4.75 -17.47 -44.42
N SER A 12 3.88 -16.62 -44.96
CA SER A 12 4.15 -15.18 -45.10
C SER A 12 4.11 -14.44 -43.75
N VAL A 13 3.16 -14.78 -42.87
CA VAL A 13 3.02 -14.15 -41.55
C VAL A 13 4.14 -14.58 -40.60
N THR A 14 4.56 -15.84 -40.63
CA THR A 14 5.69 -16.32 -39.81
C THR A 14 7.01 -15.70 -40.26
N ASN A 15 7.23 -15.52 -41.56
CA ASN A 15 8.42 -14.85 -42.07
C ASN A 15 8.44 -13.34 -41.75
N ILE A 16 7.30 -12.66 -41.75
CA ILE A 16 7.21 -11.25 -41.32
C ILE A 16 7.49 -11.11 -39.81
N LEU A 17 6.97 -12.00 -38.97
CA LEU A 17 7.24 -11.99 -37.53
C LEU A 17 8.70 -12.31 -37.21
N ILE A 18 9.31 -13.26 -37.93
CA ILE A 18 10.75 -13.56 -37.83
C ILE A 18 11.57 -12.36 -38.33
N PHE A 19 11.18 -11.73 -39.44
CA PHE A 19 11.88 -10.55 -39.97
C PHE A 19 11.74 -9.32 -39.06
N LEU A 20 10.59 -9.13 -38.40
CA LEU A 20 10.39 -8.10 -37.38
C LEU A 20 11.14 -8.40 -36.08
N TYR A 21 11.23 -9.67 -35.68
CA TYR A 21 12.06 -10.12 -34.58
C TYR A 21 13.55 -9.90 -34.89
N PHE A 22 14.00 -10.21 -36.10
CA PHE A 22 15.35 -9.95 -36.57
C PHE A 22 15.63 -8.45 -36.74
N LEU A 23 14.68 -7.63 -37.18
CA LEU A 23 14.84 -6.16 -37.17
C LEU A 23 14.89 -5.59 -35.75
N SER A 24 14.17 -6.19 -34.80
CA SER A 24 14.23 -5.87 -33.38
C SER A 24 15.57 -6.24 -32.74
N THR A 25 16.18 -7.37 -33.14
CA THR A 25 17.49 -7.80 -32.64
C THR A 25 18.66 -7.16 -33.39
N CYS A 26 18.53 -6.85 -34.68
CA CYS A 26 19.53 -6.15 -35.49
C CYS A 26 19.57 -4.64 -35.24
N ARG A 27 18.55 -4.04 -34.60
CA ARG A 27 18.65 -2.66 -34.08
C ARG A 27 19.52 -2.55 -32.81
N LYS A 28 20.09 -3.67 -32.34
CA LYS A 28 20.79 -3.76 -31.07
C LYS A 28 22.31 -3.90 -31.16
N ASN A 29 22.92 -3.92 -32.35
CA ASN A 29 24.37 -3.85 -32.49
C ASN A 29 24.72 -3.36 -33.90
N ASP A 30 25.20 -2.11 -34.00
CA ASP A 30 26.39 -1.75 -34.78
C ASP A 30 26.64 -0.23 -34.69
N GLY A 31 27.78 0.14 -34.10
CA GLY A 31 28.29 1.50 -34.04
C GLY A 31 29.09 1.78 -32.76
N PRO A 32 30.42 1.64 -32.77
CA PRO A 32 31.27 2.12 -31.67
C PRO A 32 31.44 3.64 -31.84
N ASP A 33 30.39 4.42 -31.55
CA ASP A 33 30.45 5.90 -31.36
C ASP A 33 29.05 6.50 -31.08
N SER A 34 28.30 5.95 -30.12
CA SER A 34 27.07 6.56 -29.61
C SER A 34 27.27 7.04 -28.18
N TYR A 35 27.72 8.29 -28.02
CA TYR A 35 27.62 9.02 -26.77
C TYR A 35 26.15 9.06 -26.28
N GLY A 36 25.89 8.47 -25.11
CA GLY A 36 24.92 9.02 -24.15
C GLY A 36 23.48 8.47 -24.12
N ALA A 37 23.22 7.19 -24.37
CA ALA A 37 21.96 6.60 -23.93
C ALA A 37 22.04 6.28 -22.42
N THR A 38 21.25 6.97 -21.59
CA THR A 38 21.15 6.64 -20.16
C THR A 38 20.66 5.19 -20.02
N PRO A 39 21.37 4.32 -19.28
CA PRO A 39 20.98 2.93 -19.12
C PRO A 39 19.60 2.82 -18.44
N THR A 40 18.81 1.86 -18.90
CA THR A 40 17.50 1.52 -18.31
C THR A 40 17.66 0.95 -16.90
N VAL A 41 16.58 0.99 -16.10
CA VAL A 41 16.54 0.38 -14.75
C VAL A 41 17.02 -1.08 -14.76
N LEU A 42 16.63 -1.86 -15.77
CA LEU A 42 17.04 -3.25 -15.91
C LEU A 42 18.54 -3.39 -16.21
N GLN A 43 19.09 -2.56 -17.11
CA GLN A 43 20.52 -2.58 -17.44
C GLN A 43 21.40 -2.16 -16.26
N ILE A 44 20.95 -1.19 -15.45
CA ILE A 44 21.65 -0.86 -14.21
C ILE A 44 21.59 -2.06 -13.26
N ARG A 45 20.43 -2.70 -13.15
CA ARG A 45 20.26 -3.84 -12.25
C ARG A 45 21.10 -5.07 -12.61
N GLU A 46 21.26 -5.38 -13.89
CA GLU A 46 22.02 -6.55 -14.37
C GLU A 46 23.47 -6.59 -13.86
N ASN A 47 24.04 -5.43 -13.51
CA ASN A 47 25.42 -5.31 -13.03
C ASN A 47 25.55 -5.21 -11.51
N LEU A 48 24.46 -5.35 -10.76
CA LEU A 48 24.46 -5.25 -9.29
C LEU A 48 24.43 -6.63 -8.64
N GLU A 49 25.30 -6.84 -7.66
CA GLU A 49 25.19 -7.94 -6.71
C GLU A 49 24.51 -7.46 -5.42
N ILE A 50 23.91 -8.37 -4.66
CA ILE A 50 23.34 -8.04 -3.34
C ILE A 50 24.47 -8.07 -2.31
N ASP A 51 25.19 -6.95 -2.24
CA ASP A 51 26.32 -6.71 -1.34
C ASP A 51 26.18 -5.37 -0.57
N ASP A 52 27.25 -4.91 0.07
CA ASP A 52 27.32 -3.64 0.82
C ASP A 52 27.22 -2.39 -0.06
N THR A 53 27.25 -2.52 -1.38
CA THR A 53 27.02 -1.45 -2.35
C THR A 53 25.62 -1.50 -2.97
N PHE A 54 24.84 -2.55 -2.68
CA PHE A 54 23.47 -2.69 -3.17
C PHE A 54 22.55 -1.61 -2.56
N PRO A 55 21.80 -0.85 -3.36
CA PRO A 55 21.00 0.26 -2.85
C PRO A 55 19.67 -0.25 -2.29
N ILE A 56 19.69 -0.63 -1.01
CA ILE A 56 18.54 -1.17 -0.29
C ILE A 56 18.26 -0.35 0.97
N VAL A 57 16.97 -0.18 1.26
CA VAL A 57 16.48 0.42 2.50
C VAL A 57 15.52 -0.57 3.16
N PHE A 58 15.76 -0.93 4.41
CA PHE A 58 14.90 -1.83 5.17
C PHE A 58 13.89 -1.05 6.01
N TYR A 59 12.69 -1.59 6.18
CA TYR A 59 11.85 -1.20 7.29
C TYR A 59 12.48 -1.73 8.58
N SER A 60 12.60 -0.89 9.60
CA SER A 60 13.35 -1.14 10.84
C SER A 60 12.83 -2.31 11.70
N THR A 61 11.68 -2.88 11.33
CA THR A 61 11.04 -4.00 12.04
C THR A 61 10.88 -5.19 11.11
N ALA A 62 11.43 -6.31 11.51
CA ALA A 62 11.16 -7.63 10.97
C ALA A 62 10.00 -8.29 11.73
N TYR A 63 9.27 -9.16 11.05
CA TYR A 63 8.09 -9.83 11.62
C TYR A 63 8.30 -11.33 11.70
N LEU A 64 8.02 -11.90 12.86
CA LEU A 64 7.97 -13.34 13.06
C LEU A 64 6.51 -13.79 12.98
N ASP A 65 6.14 -14.35 11.83
CA ASP A 65 4.77 -14.64 11.46
C ASP A 65 4.37 -16.07 11.84
N TYR A 66 3.67 -16.19 12.97
CA TYR A 66 3.12 -17.43 13.52
C TYR A 66 1.74 -17.80 12.96
N ARG A 67 1.24 -17.06 11.96
CA ARG A 67 -0.01 -17.44 11.26
C ARG A 67 0.19 -18.66 10.36
N TYR A 68 1.43 -18.97 10.00
CA TYR A 68 1.80 -20.16 9.24
C TYR A 68 1.96 -21.39 10.14
N PRO A 69 1.76 -22.61 9.60
CA PRO A 69 2.11 -23.84 10.30
C PRO A 69 3.58 -23.92 10.73
N VAL A 70 4.46 -23.34 9.92
CA VAL A 70 5.88 -23.12 10.24
C VAL A 70 6.12 -21.61 10.34
N PRO A 71 6.57 -21.09 11.50
CA PRO A 71 6.80 -19.66 11.66
C PRO A 71 7.73 -19.10 10.57
N ARG A 72 7.27 -18.04 9.93
CA ARG A 72 7.96 -17.40 8.82
C ARG A 72 8.54 -16.07 9.27
N LEU A 73 9.84 -15.90 9.09
CA LEU A 73 10.45 -14.59 9.20
C LEU A 73 10.13 -13.76 7.96
N ARG A 74 9.71 -12.51 8.14
CA ARG A 74 9.43 -11.54 7.09
C ARG A 74 10.21 -10.26 7.35
N VAL A 75 11.00 -9.84 6.37
CA VAL A 75 11.73 -8.57 6.36
C VAL A 75 11.24 -7.76 5.16
N PHE A 76 11.04 -6.46 5.34
CA PHE A 76 10.46 -5.59 4.34
C PHE A 76 11.48 -4.54 3.89
N SER A 77 11.53 -4.24 2.60
CA SER A 77 12.49 -3.30 2.05
C SER A 77 12.01 -2.59 0.79
N MET A 78 12.75 -1.54 0.43
CA MET A 78 12.79 -0.92 -0.89
C MET A 78 14.13 -1.20 -1.54
N ASN A 79 14.13 -1.80 -2.72
CA ASN A 79 15.35 -2.14 -3.44
C ASN A 79 15.11 -2.31 -4.96
N PRO A 80 16.18 -2.30 -5.77
CA PRO A 80 16.15 -2.80 -7.14
C PRO A 80 15.72 -4.27 -7.24
N CYS A 81 15.26 -4.67 -8.41
CA CYS A 81 14.68 -5.99 -8.62
C CYS A 81 15.64 -7.14 -8.31
N ALA A 82 15.39 -7.94 -7.27
CA ALA A 82 16.14 -9.17 -7.04
C ALA A 82 15.61 -10.32 -7.91
N THR A 83 16.53 -11.15 -8.40
CA THR A 83 16.23 -12.41 -9.10
C THR A 83 15.87 -13.51 -8.11
N SER A 84 15.27 -14.59 -8.60
CA SER A 84 14.82 -15.72 -7.77
C SER A 84 15.97 -16.53 -7.14
N GLN A 85 17.20 -16.38 -7.64
CA GLN A 85 18.39 -17.07 -7.12
C GLN A 85 19.12 -16.28 -6.05
N GLU A 86 18.91 -14.98 -5.99
CA GLU A 86 19.54 -14.11 -5.02
C GLU A 86 18.86 -14.19 -3.65
N TYR A 87 19.65 -13.94 -2.61
CA TYR A 87 19.18 -13.98 -1.23
C TYR A 87 19.96 -12.98 -0.39
N ILE A 88 19.33 -12.52 0.69
CA ILE A 88 20.00 -11.72 1.72
C ILE A 88 20.41 -12.66 2.86
N SER A 89 21.66 -12.55 3.31
CA SER A 89 22.11 -13.28 4.50
C SER A 89 21.62 -12.58 5.76
N ALA A 90 21.06 -13.34 6.69
CA ALA A 90 20.63 -12.81 7.97
C ALA A 90 21.06 -13.71 9.14
N GLU A 91 21.27 -13.09 10.29
CA GLU A 91 21.63 -13.73 11.55
C GLU A 91 20.50 -13.50 12.56
N ILE A 92 19.91 -14.59 13.02
CA ILE A 92 18.84 -14.59 14.02
C ILE A 92 19.48 -14.74 15.39
N GLN A 93 19.34 -13.71 16.23
CA GLN A 93 19.82 -13.73 17.61
C GLN A 93 18.74 -14.33 18.51
N LYS A 94 19.12 -15.33 19.31
CA LYS A 94 18.24 -15.99 20.26
C LYS A 94 18.86 -16.00 21.64
N SER A 95 18.05 -15.76 22.66
CA SER A 95 18.44 -15.96 24.06
C SER A 95 17.65 -17.13 24.65
N SER A 96 18.34 -18.00 25.39
CA SER A 96 17.69 -18.99 26.26
C SER A 96 17.24 -18.33 27.57
N GLU A 97 16.33 -18.98 28.30
CA GLU A 97 15.94 -18.55 29.66
C GLU A 97 17.12 -18.51 30.63
N SER A 98 18.15 -19.34 30.39
CA SER A 98 19.43 -19.34 31.11
C SER A 98 20.40 -18.22 30.70
N GLY A 99 20.03 -17.34 29.76
CA GLY A 99 20.82 -16.19 29.30
C GLY A 99 21.87 -16.51 28.24
N ASN A 100 21.95 -17.75 27.74
CA ASN A 100 22.87 -18.10 26.66
C ASN A 100 22.38 -17.55 25.32
N ARG A 101 23.24 -16.79 24.65
CA ARG A 101 22.95 -16.22 23.34
C ARG A 101 23.49 -17.13 22.23
N THR A 102 22.61 -17.49 21.30
CA THR A 102 22.98 -18.23 20.09
C THR A 102 22.62 -17.42 18.86
N THR A 103 23.30 -17.70 17.75
CA THR A 103 23.01 -17.05 16.47
C THR A 103 22.84 -18.10 15.38
N LYS A 104 21.72 -18.03 14.65
CA LYS A 104 21.44 -18.91 13.50
C LYS A 104 21.51 -18.09 12.22
N LYS A 105 22.35 -18.51 11.27
CA LYS A 105 22.38 -17.94 9.93
C LYS A 105 21.23 -18.48 9.08
N VAL A 106 20.56 -17.60 8.36
CA VAL A 106 19.48 -17.94 7.42
C VAL A 106 19.65 -17.17 6.12
N LYS A 107 19.12 -17.74 5.04
CA LYS A 107 19.03 -17.08 3.73
C LYS A 107 17.62 -16.59 3.53
N LEU A 108 17.45 -15.28 3.37
CA LEU A 108 16.16 -14.67 3.08
C LEU A 108 15.96 -14.63 1.57
N ARG A 109 14.86 -15.21 1.06
CA ARG A 109 14.48 -15.11 -0.34
C ARG A 109 13.47 -14.00 -0.53
N GLY A 110 13.72 -13.14 -1.51
CA GLY A 110 12.94 -11.94 -1.78
C GLY A 110 11.89 -12.17 -2.86
N GLU A 111 10.72 -11.57 -2.69
CA GLU A 111 9.76 -11.37 -3.78
C GLU A 111 9.21 -9.93 -3.75
N PRO A 112 8.99 -9.31 -4.93
CA PRO A 112 8.31 -8.02 -5.00
C PRO A 112 6.85 -8.19 -4.57
N THR A 113 6.29 -7.20 -3.86
CA THR A 113 4.91 -7.29 -3.32
C THR A 113 3.85 -7.30 -4.41
N GLU A 114 4.08 -6.64 -5.55
CA GLU A 114 3.19 -6.66 -6.73
C GLU A 114 3.38 -7.90 -7.61
N GLY A 115 4.39 -8.73 -7.34
CA GLY A 115 4.62 -10.03 -8.00
C GLY A 115 5.53 -9.99 -9.23
N GLU A 116 5.66 -8.86 -9.89
CA GLU A 116 6.66 -8.63 -10.94
C GLU A 116 7.64 -7.53 -10.51
N CYS A 117 8.80 -7.45 -11.16
CA CYS A 117 9.74 -6.35 -10.97
C CYS A 117 10.56 -6.10 -12.25
N PRO A 118 10.63 -4.84 -12.73
CA PRO A 118 9.87 -3.69 -12.24
C PRO A 118 8.38 -3.88 -12.53
N TRP A 119 7.51 -3.13 -11.85
CA TRP A 119 6.07 -3.22 -12.11
C TRP A 119 5.76 -2.78 -13.54
N HIS A 120 4.88 -3.47 -14.26
CA HIS A 120 4.66 -3.23 -15.69
C HIS A 120 4.16 -1.82 -15.99
N TRP A 121 3.42 -1.20 -15.06
CA TRP A 121 2.97 0.18 -15.18
C TRP A 121 3.95 1.23 -14.63
N ALA A 122 5.03 0.81 -13.96
CA ALA A 122 6.01 1.67 -13.28
C ALA A 122 7.47 1.26 -13.59
N THR A 123 7.73 0.89 -14.84
CA THR A 123 9.03 0.38 -15.34
C THR A 123 10.23 1.30 -15.15
N GLN A 124 10.03 2.61 -14.93
CA GLN A 124 11.10 3.58 -14.66
C GLN A 124 11.43 3.70 -13.17
N CYS A 125 10.73 2.98 -12.29
CA CYS A 125 11.03 2.95 -10.86
C CYS A 125 12.16 1.99 -10.55
N PHE A 126 13.23 2.55 -10.02
CA PHE A 126 14.40 1.81 -9.64
C PHE A 126 14.16 1.02 -8.35
N TYR A 127 13.38 1.57 -7.40
CA TYR A 127 13.09 0.91 -6.12
C TYR A 127 11.67 0.35 -6.10
N ASN A 128 11.57 -0.91 -5.67
CA ASN A 128 10.34 -1.65 -5.58
C ASN A 128 10.19 -2.21 -4.16
N SER A 129 8.94 -2.37 -3.72
CA SER A 129 8.63 -2.94 -2.42
C SER A 129 8.85 -4.46 -2.43
N TYR A 130 9.63 -4.95 -1.49
CA TYR A 130 9.96 -6.37 -1.35
C TYR A 130 9.55 -6.92 0.02
N THR A 131 9.18 -8.19 0.03
CA THR A 131 9.16 -9.03 1.23
C THR A 131 10.24 -10.11 1.09
N TRP A 132 11.12 -10.18 2.07
CA TRP A 132 12.20 -11.15 2.20
C TRP A 132 11.83 -12.15 3.28
N THR A 133 11.83 -13.44 2.94
CA THR A 133 11.30 -14.46 3.85
C THR A 133 12.24 -15.63 4.05
N ALA A 134 12.17 -16.21 5.25
CA ALA A 134 12.79 -17.49 5.57
C ALA A 134 11.88 -18.27 6.53
N GLU A 135 11.82 -19.59 6.34
CA GLU A 135 11.16 -20.48 7.29
C GLU A 135 12.16 -20.79 8.41
N LEU A 136 11.77 -20.53 9.66
CA LEU A 136 12.73 -20.56 10.77
C LEU A 136 13.01 -21.97 11.29
N PHE A 137 12.07 -22.88 11.06
CA PHE A 137 12.07 -24.24 11.55
C PHE A 137 11.78 -25.17 10.38
N GLU A 138 12.80 -25.88 9.88
CA GLU A 138 12.49 -27.16 9.23
C GLU A 138 11.75 -28.01 10.27
N LYS A 139 10.81 -28.86 9.84
CA LYS A 139 10.12 -29.81 10.72
C LYS A 139 11.17 -30.70 11.42
N GLU A 140 11.69 -30.26 12.56
CA GLU A 140 12.24 -31.14 13.56
C GLU A 140 11.05 -31.93 14.09
N ARG A 141 10.80 -33.06 13.42
CA ARG A 141 9.85 -34.07 13.85
C ARG A 141 10.21 -34.46 15.27
N GLY A 142 9.39 -34.03 16.20
CA GLY A 142 9.17 -34.74 17.45
C GLY A 142 10.23 -34.55 18.51
N GLU A 143 10.24 -33.38 19.15
CA GLU A 143 10.48 -33.35 20.58
C GLU A 143 9.37 -32.53 21.26
N LYS A 144 8.49 -33.24 21.97
CA LYS A 144 7.62 -32.63 22.96
C LYS A 144 8.54 -31.98 24.00
N GLY A 145 8.60 -30.65 24.00
CA GLY A 145 9.36 -29.90 25.00
C GLY A 145 10.42 -28.95 24.46
N MET A 146 10.49 -28.68 23.14
CA MET A 146 11.45 -27.68 22.64
C MET A 146 11.03 -26.28 23.12
N GLU A 147 11.80 -25.74 24.06
CA GLU A 147 11.63 -24.39 24.60
C GLU A 147 11.58 -23.35 23.47
N ARG A 148 10.61 -22.45 23.57
CA ARG A 148 10.41 -21.37 22.59
C ARG A 148 11.53 -20.34 22.80
N ALA A 149 12.70 -20.58 22.21
CA ALA A 149 13.82 -19.64 22.29
C ALA A 149 13.35 -18.24 21.83
N GLN A 150 13.48 -17.25 22.70
CA GLN A 150 13.09 -15.87 22.42
C GLN A 150 14.02 -15.32 21.33
N VAL A 151 13.42 -14.75 20.28
CA VAL A 151 14.19 -14.10 19.22
C VAL A 151 14.32 -12.62 19.56
N ASP A 152 15.54 -12.17 19.82
CA ASP A 152 15.80 -10.82 20.34
C ASP A 152 16.02 -9.79 19.24
N GLY A 153 16.48 -10.23 18.07
CA GLY A 153 16.85 -9.35 16.97
C GLY A 153 17.31 -10.10 15.74
N ILE A 154 17.31 -9.40 14.60
CA ILE A 154 17.85 -9.89 13.35
C ILE A 154 18.92 -8.93 12.87
N ILE A 155 20.06 -9.50 12.48
CA ILE A 155 21.12 -8.76 11.80
C ILE A 155 21.12 -9.17 10.34
N ILE A 156 20.79 -8.23 9.45
CA ILE A 156 21.00 -8.37 8.02
C ILE A 156 22.48 -8.18 7.71
N ARG A 157 23.03 -9.02 6.83
CA ARG A 157 24.42 -8.97 6.38
C ARG A 157 24.49 -8.81 4.87
N LEU A 158 25.12 -7.72 4.47
CA LEU A 158 25.46 -7.38 3.09
C LEU A 158 26.99 -7.20 3.10
N ASN A 159 27.76 -8.26 2.85
CA ASN A 159 29.21 -8.29 3.09
C ASN A 159 29.60 -7.71 4.47
N ASP A 160 30.28 -6.57 4.48
CA ASP A 160 30.77 -5.89 5.69
C ASP A 160 29.69 -5.02 6.38
N LEU A 161 28.62 -4.67 5.66
CA LEU A 161 27.50 -3.92 6.19
C LEU A 161 26.58 -4.81 7.02
N LYS A 162 26.22 -4.31 8.22
CA LYS A 162 25.32 -4.96 9.17
C LYS A 162 24.17 -4.03 9.52
N VAL A 163 22.94 -4.49 9.30
CA VAL A 163 21.73 -3.73 9.64
C VAL A 163 20.94 -4.47 10.70
N PHE A 164 20.69 -3.82 11.84
CA PHE A 164 19.90 -4.41 12.92
C PHE A 164 18.42 -4.08 12.74
N LEU A 165 17.57 -5.11 12.79
CA LEU A 165 16.12 -4.99 12.72
C LEU A 165 15.49 -5.46 14.04
N LYS A 166 14.54 -4.65 14.55
CA LYS A 166 13.69 -5.04 15.66
C LYS A 166 12.78 -6.20 15.25
N ILE A 167 12.34 -7.00 16.20
CA ILE A 167 11.41 -8.09 15.95
C ILE A 167 10.03 -7.77 16.50
N HIS A 168 9.01 -8.10 15.73
CA HIS A 168 7.63 -8.11 16.19
C HIS A 168 6.96 -9.43 15.84
N GLU A 169 6.33 -10.07 16.82
CA GLU A 169 5.59 -11.31 16.58
C GLU A 169 4.21 -11.04 15.99
N VAL A 170 3.80 -11.85 15.03
CA VAL A 170 2.47 -11.80 14.43
C VAL A 170 1.79 -13.14 14.65
N HIS A 171 0.74 -13.12 15.44
CA HIS A 171 -0.11 -14.29 15.70
C HIS A 171 -1.42 -14.19 14.91
N PRO A 172 -2.17 -15.29 14.75
CA PRO A 172 -3.55 -15.23 14.30
C PRO A 172 -4.33 -14.18 15.09
N LYS A 173 -5.11 -13.36 14.39
CA LYS A 173 -5.79 -12.21 14.99
C LYS A 173 -6.94 -12.68 15.85
N LYS A 174 -7.25 -11.90 16.90
CA LYS A 174 -8.36 -12.22 17.81
C LYS A 174 -9.66 -12.13 17.03
N LYS A 175 -10.61 -13.03 17.34
CA LYS A 175 -11.95 -12.98 16.78
C LYS A 175 -12.61 -11.63 17.04
N GLY A 176 -13.30 -11.13 16.04
CA GLY A 176 -14.04 -9.88 16.09
C GLY A 176 -13.21 -8.62 15.89
N GLY A 177 -13.94 -7.53 15.65
CA GLY A 177 -13.40 -6.22 15.35
C GLY A 177 -13.01 -6.05 13.89
N PHE A 178 -12.85 -4.79 13.48
CA PHE A 178 -12.60 -4.43 12.10
C PHE A 178 -11.67 -3.21 12.04
N THR A 179 -10.48 -3.40 11.43
CA THR A 179 -9.49 -2.33 11.24
C THR A 179 -9.50 -1.84 9.80
N VAL A 180 -9.56 -0.53 9.61
CA VAL A 180 -9.38 0.13 8.31
C VAL A 180 -8.00 0.76 8.26
N CYS A 181 -7.21 0.37 7.26
CA CYS A 181 -5.89 0.92 6.99
C CYS A 181 -5.96 1.96 5.88
N VAL A 182 -5.46 3.15 6.18
CA VAL A 182 -5.34 4.24 5.22
C VAL A 182 -3.91 4.26 4.69
N GLN A 183 -3.80 4.34 3.36
CA GLN A 183 -2.51 4.43 2.66
C GLN A 183 -1.71 5.65 3.13
N PRO A 184 -0.38 5.67 2.91
CA PRO A 184 0.44 6.83 3.24
C PRO A 184 -0.14 8.15 2.71
N VAL A 185 -0.35 9.09 3.64
CA VAL A 185 -1.01 10.36 3.40
C VAL A 185 0.03 11.43 3.04
N TYR A 186 -0.02 11.94 1.82
CA TYR A 186 0.91 12.94 1.29
C TYR A 186 0.20 14.22 0.88
N TRP A 187 0.69 15.37 1.33
CA TRP A 187 0.16 16.69 0.95
C TRP A 187 -1.35 16.82 1.15
N TYR A 188 -1.90 16.14 2.16
CA TYR A 188 -3.35 16.05 2.33
C TYR A 188 -3.90 17.29 3.04
N SER A 189 -5.03 17.81 2.56
CA SER A 189 -5.63 19.05 3.06
C SER A 189 -7.13 18.98 3.33
N GLU A 190 -7.79 17.89 2.96
CA GLU A 190 -9.25 17.75 2.99
C GLU A 190 -9.74 17.31 4.39
N PHE A 191 -9.52 18.14 5.41
CA PHE A 191 -9.89 17.82 6.80
C PHE A 191 -11.39 17.50 6.96
N HIS A 192 -12.26 18.13 6.16
CA HIS A 192 -13.70 17.93 6.20
C HIS A 192 -14.09 16.49 5.84
N ASN A 193 -13.29 15.80 5.03
CA ASN A 193 -13.53 14.43 4.59
C ASN A 193 -13.09 13.40 5.64
N ILE A 194 -12.07 13.68 6.46
CA ILE A 194 -11.56 12.73 7.48
C ILE A 194 -12.64 12.38 8.52
N ALA A 195 -13.37 13.38 9.00
CA ALA A 195 -14.43 13.14 9.99
C ALA A 195 -15.60 12.35 9.39
N LEU A 196 -15.96 12.63 8.14
CA LEU A 196 -16.94 11.85 7.38
C LEU A 196 -16.47 10.40 7.23
N PHE A 197 -15.26 10.18 6.71
CA PHE A 197 -14.66 8.87 6.53
C PHE A 197 -14.69 8.03 7.81
N ILE A 198 -14.20 8.58 8.93
CA ILE A 198 -14.14 7.85 10.20
C ILE A 198 -15.55 7.54 10.72
N GLU A 199 -16.48 8.51 10.70
CA GLU A 199 -17.84 8.27 11.20
C GLU A 199 -18.59 7.27 10.31
N THR A 200 -18.44 7.34 8.99
CA THR A 200 -19.07 6.41 8.06
C THR A 200 -18.52 5.00 8.25
N TRP A 201 -17.21 4.79 8.24
CA TRP A 201 -16.63 3.46 8.50
C TRP A 201 -17.03 2.90 9.86
N ARG A 202 -17.10 3.73 10.89
CA ARG A 202 -17.60 3.30 12.22
C ARG A 202 -19.07 2.90 12.19
N SER A 203 -19.91 3.60 11.44
CA SER A 203 -21.31 3.21 11.24
C SER A 203 -21.46 1.87 10.50
N GLN A 204 -20.43 1.49 9.73
CA GLN A 204 -20.33 0.22 9.02
C GLN A 204 -19.65 -0.89 9.87
N GLY A 205 -19.30 -0.60 11.12
CA GLY A 205 -18.74 -1.57 12.08
C GLY A 205 -17.22 -1.52 12.26
N ALA A 206 -16.51 -0.58 11.61
CA ALA A 206 -15.08 -0.40 11.86
C ALA A 206 -14.83 0.07 13.30
N THR A 207 -13.88 -0.57 13.98
CA THR A 207 -13.56 -0.28 15.38
C THR A 207 -12.20 0.40 15.55
N ARG A 208 -11.30 0.25 14.57
CA ARG A 208 -9.94 0.77 14.61
C ARG A 208 -9.52 1.31 13.26
N PHE A 209 -8.64 2.30 13.28
CA PHE A 209 -8.02 2.84 12.08
C PHE A 209 -6.50 2.87 12.24
N ILE A 210 -5.78 2.59 11.17
CA ILE A 210 -4.33 2.79 11.09
C ILE A 210 -4.10 3.73 9.92
N VAL A 211 -3.45 4.87 10.17
CA VAL A 211 -3.17 5.87 9.14
C VAL A 211 -1.67 6.04 9.04
N TYR A 212 -1.10 5.72 7.89
CA TYR A 212 0.30 6.05 7.60
C TYR A 212 0.43 7.52 7.26
N PHE A 213 1.18 8.26 8.07
CA PHE A 213 1.27 9.70 7.99
C PHE A 213 2.63 10.12 7.42
N HIS A 214 2.61 10.87 6.33
CA HIS A 214 3.80 11.53 5.79
C HIS A 214 3.67 13.05 5.84
N SER A 215 2.64 13.64 5.21
CA SER A 215 2.46 15.09 5.25
C SER A 215 1.01 15.56 5.06
N SER A 216 0.66 16.65 5.74
CA SER A 216 -0.65 17.28 5.66
C SER A 216 -0.64 18.75 6.08
N THR A 217 -1.77 19.44 5.92
CA THR A 217 -1.99 20.74 6.58
C THR A 217 -2.11 20.57 8.11
N LYS A 218 -2.05 21.68 8.84
CA LYS A 218 -2.22 21.71 10.30
C LYS A 218 -3.60 21.18 10.73
N GLU A 219 -4.66 21.53 9.99
CA GLU A 219 -6.04 21.14 10.29
C GLU A 219 -6.22 19.61 10.21
N VAL A 220 -5.69 19.00 9.14
CA VAL A 220 -5.69 17.55 8.98
C VAL A 220 -4.94 16.89 10.13
N ARG A 221 -3.75 17.39 10.48
CA ARG A 221 -2.94 16.84 11.56
C ARG A 221 -3.69 16.89 12.89
N SER A 222 -4.28 18.04 13.24
CA SER A 222 -5.04 18.21 14.49
C SER A 222 -6.23 17.27 14.58
N LEU A 223 -6.95 17.05 13.48
CA LEU A 223 -8.09 16.13 13.47
C LEU A 223 -7.65 14.68 13.64
N LEU A 224 -6.56 14.28 12.98
CA LEU A 224 -5.97 12.95 13.15
C LEU A 224 -5.48 12.71 14.59
N GLU A 225 -4.79 13.69 15.19
CA GLU A 225 -4.34 13.63 16.59
C GLU A 225 -5.52 13.58 17.57
N TYR A 226 -6.60 14.30 17.29
CA TYR A 226 -7.83 14.23 18.07
C TYR A 226 -8.40 12.81 18.09
N TYR A 227 -8.59 12.18 16.93
CA TYR A 227 -9.08 10.80 16.87
C TYR A 227 -8.09 9.79 17.47
N GLN A 228 -6.78 10.07 17.40
CA GLN A 228 -5.77 9.28 18.10
C GLN A 228 -5.93 9.38 19.62
N SER A 229 -6.18 10.57 20.16
CA SER A 229 -6.41 10.79 21.59
C SER A 229 -7.66 10.06 22.11
N LEU A 230 -8.64 9.80 21.24
CA LEU A 230 -9.83 9.00 21.55
C LEU A 230 -9.57 7.49 21.47
N GLY A 231 -8.37 7.05 21.08
CA GLY A 231 -8.05 5.64 20.84
C GLY A 231 -8.72 5.03 19.60
N ILE A 232 -9.25 5.87 18.70
CA ILE A 232 -9.98 5.43 17.51
C ILE A 232 -9.01 5.08 16.37
N LEU A 233 -7.96 5.87 16.23
CA LEU A 233 -6.94 5.67 15.21
C LEU A 233 -5.53 5.60 15.80
N LYS A 234 -4.65 4.92 15.10
CA LYS A 234 -3.20 4.92 15.33
C LYS A 234 -2.52 5.63 14.16
N LEU A 235 -1.78 6.69 14.45
CA LEU A 235 -0.87 7.29 13.47
C LEU A 235 0.40 6.47 13.41
N LYS A 236 0.74 6.04 12.20
CA LYS A 236 1.98 5.34 11.89
C LYS A 236 2.91 6.28 11.15
N PRO A 237 4.15 6.49 11.62
CA PRO A 237 5.08 7.34 10.90
C PRO A 237 5.41 6.71 9.55
N TRP A 238 5.39 7.53 8.51
CA TRP A 238 5.81 7.17 7.15
C TRP A 238 6.65 8.30 6.57
N PRO A 239 7.85 8.54 7.12
CA PRO A 239 8.75 9.60 6.66
C PRO A 239 9.32 9.24 5.28
N SER A 240 10.12 10.14 4.72
CA SER A 240 10.97 9.82 3.57
C SER A 240 11.90 8.64 3.85
N PHE A 241 12.23 7.85 2.82
CA PHE A 241 13.08 6.66 2.98
C PHE A 241 14.53 7.00 3.36
N GLY A 242 14.92 8.27 3.19
CA GLY A 242 16.24 8.77 3.55
C GLY A 242 17.27 8.60 2.42
N SER A 243 18.49 9.01 2.71
CA SER A 243 19.63 8.81 1.81
C SER A 243 20.19 7.40 1.97
N LEU A 244 20.72 6.86 0.87
CA LEU A 244 21.50 5.63 0.91
C LEU A 244 22.76 5.83 1.78
N SER A 245 23.36 4.74 2.25
CA SER A 245 24.59 4.82 3.03
C SER A 245 25.71 5.51 2.22
N PRO A 246 26.67 6.21 2.87
CA PRO A 246 27.78 6.84 2.17
C PRO A 246 28.58 5.87 1.30
N THR A 247 28.75 4.61 1.76
CA THR A 247 29.40 3.54 0.99
C THR A 247 28.68 3.32 -0.34
N VAL A 248 27.37 3.09 -0.31
CA VAL A 248 26.53 2.89 -1.50
C VAL A 248 26.55 4.12 -2.41
N SER A 249 26.33 5.32 -1.85
CA SER A 249 26.27 6.57 -2.60
C SER A 249 27.60 6.96 -3.27
N SER A 250 28.74 6.54 -2.70
CA SER A 250 30.05 6.83 -3.28
C SER A 250 30.40 5.93 -4.47
N HIS A 251 29.80 4.74 -4.54
CA HIS A 251 30.13 3.75 -5.57
C HIS A 251 29.34 3.96 -6.87
N TYR A 252 28.06 4.34 -6.74
CA TYR A 252 27.18 4.56 -7.89
C TYR A 252 26.28 5.79 -7.69
N HIS A 253 25.98 6.48 -8.81
CA HIS A 253 25.04 7.60 -8.84
C HIS A 253 23.59 7.11 -8.94
N PHE A 254 23.09 6.45 -7.89
CA PHE A 254 21.71 5.98 -7.86
C PHE A 254 20.70 7.12 -7.66
N PRO A 255 19.49 7.02 -8.24
CA PRO A 255 18.43 8.00 -7.98
C PRO A 255 18.02 7.95 -6.49
N SER A 256 17.46 9.05 -5.98
CA SER A 256 16.88 9.06 -4.63
C SER A 256 15.74 8.05 -4.52
N VAL A 257 15.70 7.30 -3.41
CA VAL A 257 14.66 6.29 -3.12
C VAL A 257 13.27 6.90 -3.21
N ASP A 258 13.03 8.05 -2.58
CA ASP A 258 11.74 8.75 -2.64
C ASP A 258 11.36 9.12 -4.08
N SER A 259 12.31 9.56 -4.91
CA SER A 259 12.03 9.97 -6.29
C SER A 259 11.77 8.82 -7.26
N SER A 260 12.26 7.62 -6.94
CA SER A 260 12.24 6.45 -7.82
C SER A 260 11.47 5.25 -7.24
N THR A 261 10.53 5.53 -6.34
CA THR A 261 9.58 4.56 -5.78
C THR A 261 8.16 4.89 -6.22
N TYR A 262 7.39 3.88 -6.65
CA TYR A 262 6.03 4.10 -7.12
C TYR A 262 5.06 4.49 -5.99
N ARG A 263 4.39 5.66 -6.14
CA ARG A 263 3.49 6.27 -5.14
C ARG A 263 4.08 6.16 -3.71
N VAL A 264 5.41 6.32 -3.66
CA VAL A 264 6.31 6.25 -2.50
C VAL A 264 6.01 5.13 -1.50
N GLY A 265 5.71 3.94 -2.03
CA GLY A 265 5.72 2.71 -1.24
C GLY A 265 4.42 2.33 -0.58
N HIS A 266 3.30 2.77 -1.13
CA HIS A 266 1.96 2.44 -0.63
C HIS A 266 1.72 0.93 -0.42
N THR A 267 2.24 0.05 -1.28
CA THR A 267 2.08 -1.41 -1.15
C THR A 267 2.89 -1.98 0.00
N LEU A 268 4.07 -1.42 0.29
CA LEU A 268 4.84 -1.73 1.50
C LEU A 268 4.01 -1.41 2.74
N ALA A 269 3.46 -0.20 2.82
CA ALA A 269 2.64 0.25 3.95
C ALA A 269 1.40 -0.63 4.16
N GLN A 270 0.72 -1.05 3.08
CA GLN A 270 -0.46 -1.93 3.15
C GLN A 270 -0.12 -3.30 3.74
N ASN A 271 0.98 -3.92 3.29
CA ASN A 271 1.42 -5.22 3.80
C ASN A 271 1.87 -5.13 5.26
N LEU A 272 2.58 -4.07 5.64
CA LEU A 272 2.90 -3.77 7.03
C LEU A 272 1.63 -3.59 7.87
N CYS A 273 0.62 -2.89 7.33
CA CYS A 273 -0.63 -2.65 8.03
C CYS A 273 -1.36 -3.95 8.39
N ALA A 274 -1.47 -4.88 7.45
CA ALA A 274 -2.11 -6.18 7.68
C ALA A 274 -1.44 -6.98 8.81
N LEU A 275 -0.11 -6.91 8.89
CA LEU A 275 0.65 -7.54 9.98
C LEU A 275 0.40 -6.87 11.33
N GLU A 276 0.20 -5.56 11.35
CA GLU A 276 -0.03 -4.76 12.56
C GLU A 276 -1.48 -4.74 13.05
N MET A 277 -2.43 -5.18 12.22
CA MET A 277 -3.82 -5.34 12.62
C MET A 277 -3.93 -6.27 13.84
N SER A 278 -4.89 -5.99 14.70
CA SER A 278 -5.20 -6.81 15.88
C SER A 278 -6.63 -7.36 15.87
N THR A 279 -7.40 -7.00 14.85
CA THR A 279 -8.79 -7.40 14.61
C THR A 279 -8.86 -8.49 13.58
N GLU A 280 -9.92 -9.29 13.58
CA GLU A 280 -10.13 -10.35 12.58
C GLU A 280 -10.31 -9.79 11.16
N LEU A 281 -11.14 -8.74 11.01
CA LEU A 281 -11.40 -8.12 9.72
C LEU A 281 -10.46 -6.93 9.46
N GLY A 282 -10.07 -6.79 8.20
CA GLY A 282 -9.22 -5.73 7.69
C GLY A 282 -9.72 -5.16 6.36
N ALA A 283 -9.46 -3.88 6.12
CA ALA A 283 -9.65 -3.25 4.81
C ALA A 283 -8.51 -2.26 4.53
N ILE A 284 -8.17 -2.08 3.26
CA ILE A 284 -7.36 -0.94 2.80
C ILE A 284 -8.32 0.04 2.12
N ALA A 285 -8.30 1.31 2.52
CA ALA A 285 -9.14 2.35 1.93
C ALA A 285 -8.38 3.69 1.86
N ASP A 286 -8.71 4.51 0.88
CA ASP A 286 -8.31 5.91 0.85
C ASP A 286 -9.34 6.76 1.63
N PHE A 287 -8.97 7.97 2.07
CA PHE A 287 -9.89 8.79 2.89
C PHE A 287 -11.19 9.15 2.16
N ASP A 288 -11.20 9.10 0.84
CA ASP A 288 -12.34 9.32 -0.04
C ASP A 288 -13.17 8.05 -0.32
N GLU A 289 -12.86 6.93 0.32
CA GLU A 289 -13.47 5.62 0.01
C GLU A 289 -14.15 4.99 1.24
N VAL A 290 -15.36 4.46 1.04
CA VAL A 290 -16.06 3.65 2.05
C VAL A 290 -16.80 2.48 1.42
N MET A 291 -16.71 1.30 2.03
CA MET A 291 -17.47 0.14 1.57
C MET A 291 -18.82 0.09 2.28
N VAL A 292 -19.87 -0.18 1.51
CA VAL A 292 -21.23 -0.36 2.01
C VAL A 292 -21.86 -1.55 1.32
N THR A 293 -22.87 -2.12 1.97
CA THR A 293 -23.74 -3.14 1.40
C THR A 293 -25.00 -2.49 0.83
N ASP A 294 -25.70 -3.22 -0.04
CA ASP A 294 -27.03 -2.84 -0.49
C ASP A 294 -28.08 -2.99 0.63
N GLU A 295 -27.86 -3.90 1.57
CA GLU A 295 -28.70 -4.12 2.74
C GLU A 295 -27.87 -4.33 4.03
N GLY A 296 -28.38 -3.83 5.16
CA GLY A 296 -27.74 -3.99 6.47
C GLY A 296 -26.44 -3.20 6.64
N ILE A 297 -25.70 -3.50 7.70
CA ILE A 297 -24.37 -2.92 7.95
C ILE A 297 -23.28 -3.83 7.40
N LEU A 298 -22.17 -3.24 6.94
CA LEU A 298 -21.07 -3.97 6.30
C LEU A 298 -20.50 -5.11 7.15
N VAL A 299 -20.25 -4.88 8.44
CA VAL A 299 -19.60 -5.89 9.29
C VAL A 299 -20.42 -7.17 9.40
N ASP A 300 -21.74 -7.08 9.60
CA ASP A 300 -22.62 -8.24 9.72
C ASP A 300 -22.65 -9.04 8.41
N TYR A 301 -22.68 -8.34 7.28
CA TYR A 301 -22.63 -8.94 5.95
C TYR A 301 -21.32 -9.69 5.71
N VAL A 302 -20.19 -9.05 6.02
CA VAL A 302 -18.86 -9.65 5.84
C VAL A 302 -18.69 -10.86 6.75
N GLU A 303 -19.03 -10.74 8.04
CA GLU A 303 -18.95 -11.83 9.00
C GLU A 303 -19.82 -13.01 8.59
N ASN A 304 -21.01 -12.76 8.03
CA ASN A 304 -21.87 -13.83 7.55
C ASN A 304 -21.28 -14.59 6.35
N ILE A 305 -20.69 -13.89 5.39
CA ILE A 305 -20.05 -14.52 4.23
C ILE A 305 -18.78 -15.27 4.63
N MET A 306 -17.96 -14.69 5.51
CA MET A 306 -16.71 -15.28 5.97
C MET A 306 -16.90 -16.43 6.99
N LYS A 307 -18.14 -16.85 7.28
CA LYS A 307 -18.41 -18.15 7.93
C LYS A 307 -17.93 -19.31 7.06
N ASP A 308 -17.94 -19.15 5.73
CA ASP A 308 -17.29 -20.09 4.83
C ASP A 308 -15.76 -19.90 4.92
N LEU A 309 -15.08 -20.90 5.49
CA LEU A 309 -13.64 -20.88 5.68
C LEU A 309 -12.84 -20.86 4.38
N ASN A 310 -13.47 -21.08 3.23
CA ASN A 310 -12.85 -20.93 1.91
C ASN A 310 -12.86 -19.49 1.39
N VAL A 311 -13.49 -18.55 2.10
CA VAL A 311 -13.55 -17.14 1.72
C VAL A 311 -12.63 -16.31 2.62
N GLY A 312 -11.56 -15.79 2.02
CA GLY A 312 -10.55 -14.98 2.72
C GLY A 312 -10.71 -13.48 2.48
N ALA A 313 -11.42 -13.09 1.41
CA ALA A 313 -11.72 -11.69 1.12
C ALA A 313 -13.01 -11.52 0.32
N ILE A 314 -13.57 -10.32 0.40
CA ILE A 314 -14.78 -9.90 -0.30
C ILE A 314 -14.47 -8.60 -1.04
N ARG A 315 -14.67 -8.61 -2.36
CA ARG A 315 -14.38 -7.52 -3.28
C ARG A 315 -15.60 -6.65 -3.52
N PHE A 316 -15.45 -5.35 -3.30
CA PHE A 316 -16.49 -4.33 -3.53
C PHE A 316 -16.16 -3.55 -4.79
N ASN A 317 -17.14 -3.48 -5.71
CA ASN A 317 -16.99 -2.74 -6.96
C ASN A 317 -17.08 -1.23 -6.71
N HIS A 318 -16.25 -0.47 -7.42
CA HIS A 318 -16.22 0.98 -7.33
C HIS A 318 -17.53 1.62 -7.81
N LEU A 319 -17.99 2.62 -7.06
CA LEU A 319 -19.11 3.48 -7.39
C LEU A 319 -18.76 4.93 -7.02
N LEU A 320 -18.62 5.79 -8.04
CA LEU A 320 -18.33 7.20 -7.82
C LEU A 320 -19.58 7.93 -7.30
N MET A 321 -19.37 8.85 -6.36
CA MET A 321 -20.42 9.71 -5.83
C MET A 321 -19.96 11.16 -5.63
N LYS A 322 -20.94 12.07 -5.62
CA LYS A 322 -20.82 13.48 -5.22
C LYS A 322 -21.94 13.86 -4.25
N PHE A 323 -21.77 15.00 -3.56
CA PHE A 323 -22.74 15.50 -2.57
C PHE A 323 -23.23 16.89 -2.92
N GLU A 324 -24.54 17.10 -2.85
CA GLU A 324 -25.18 18.41 -3.00
C GLU A 324 -26.14 18.64 -1.82
N PRO A 325 -25.89 19.61 -0.92
CA PRO A 325 -24.74 20.52 -0.84
C PRO A 325 -23.37 19.84 -0.63
N LYS A 326 -22.29 20.55 -0.99
CA LYS A 326 -20.91 20.04 -0.92
C LYS A 326 -20.42 19.97 0.53
N ILE A 327 -19.74 18.88 0.91
CA ILE A 327 -19.33 18.65 2.31
C ILE A 327 -18.32 19.66 2.87
N PHE A 328 -17.55 20.35 2.01
CA PHE A 328 -16.64 21.41 2.46
C PHE A 328 -17.36 22.68 2.93
N LEU A 329 -18.68 22.77 2.78
CA LEU A 329 -19.53 23.77 3.43
C LEU A 329 -19.82 23.44 4.91
N LEU A 330 -19.38 22.26 5.39
CA LEU A 330 -19.46 21.79 6.77
C LEU A 330 -20.88 21.56 7.33
N ASP A 331 -21.93 21.69 6.52
CA ASP A 331 -23.29 21.30 6.89
C ASP A 331 -23.54 19.78 6.74
N TYR A 332 -22.81 19.12 5.83
CA TYR A 332 -22.88 17.69 5.53
C TYR A 332 -24.29 17.15 5.15
N SER A 333 -25.26 18.01 4.86
CA SER A 333 -26.63 17.60 4.52
C SER A 333 -26.72 16.82 3.21
N GLY A 334 -25.82 17.11 2.26
CA GLY A 334 -25.76 16.43 0.96
C GLY A 334 -25.34 14.96 1.03
N ILE A 335 -24.90 14.46 2.19
CA ILE A 335 -24.53 13.04 2.35
C ILE A 335 -25.75 12.13 2.57
N ILE A 336 -26.93 12.71 2.86
CA ILE A 336 -28.15 11.94 3.14
C ILE A 336 -28.61 11.22 1.87
N GLU A 337 -28.59 11.94 0.75
CA GLU A 337 -28.96 11.44 -0.57
C GLU A 337 -27.79 11.69 -1.53
N PRO A 338 -26.76 10.82 -1.52
CA PRO A 338 -25.63 10.94 -2.41
C PRO A 338 -26.06 10.82 -3.88
N ILE A 339 -25.41 11.60 -4.75
CA ILE A 339 -25.60 11.50 -6.20
C ILE A 339 -24.53 10.59 -6.76
N PHE A 340 -24.95 9.52 -7.44
CA PHE A 340 -24.03 8.54 -8.02
C PHE A 340 -23.75 8.83 -9.49
N ILE A 341 -22.52 8.57 -9.90
CA ILE A 341 -22.03 8.89 -11.24
C ILE A 341 -21.57 7.60 -11.92
N ASN A 342 -21.94 7.42 -13.20
CA ASN A 342 -21.57 6.26 -14.01
C ASN A 342 -20.09 6.28 -14.40
N ARG A 343 -19.21 6.06 -13.43
CA ARG A 343 -17.78 5.95 -13.65
C ARG A 343 -17.20 4.76 -12.91
N ALA A 344 -16.58 3.88 -13.67
CA ALA A 344 -15.84 2.75 -13.13
C ALA A 344 -14.49 3.21 -12.55
N GLY A 345 -14.06 2.50 -11.53
CA GLY A 345 -12.76 2.67 -10.88
C GLY A 345 -12.31 1.32 -10.32
N PRO A 346 -11.10 1.25 -9.76
CA PRO A 346 -10.59 0.01 -9.24
C PRO A 346 -11.34 -0.39 -7.95
N PRO A 347 -11.57 -1.69 -7.73
CA PRO A 347 -12.26 -2.20 -6.54
C PRO A 347 -11.37 -2.12 -5.28
N LYS A 348 -11.97 -2.44 -4.14
CA LYS A 348 -11.27 -2.68 -2.87
C LYS A 348 -11.82 -3.93 -2.20
N THR A 349 -11.14 -4.42 -1.18
CA THR A 349 -11.51 -5.64 -0.46
C THR A 349 -11.61 -5.43 1.05
N VAL A 350 -12.59 -6.09 1.66
CA VAL A 350 -12.53 -6.46 3.08
C VAL A 350 -11.96 -7.87 3.15
N PHE A 351 -11.04 -8.14 4.05
CA PHE A 351 -10.31 -9.40 4.14
C PHE A 351 -10.19 -9.90 5.58
N ASN A 352 -10.03 -11.21 5.72
CA ASN A 352 -9.62 -11.81 6.98
C ASN A 352 -8.11 -11.58 7.16
N SER A 353 -7.76 -10.74 8.13
CA SER A 353 -6.38 -10.34 8.41
C SER A 353 -5.49 -11.49 8.91
N SER A 354 -6.08 -12.63 9.32
CA SER A 354 -5.33 -13.83 9.69
C SER A 354 -4.98 -14.71 8.49
N SER A 355 -5.70 -14.59 7.37
CA SER A 355 -5.47 -15.43 6.18
C SER A 355 -4.70 -14.72 5.07
N VAL A 356 -4.60 -13.38 5.07
CA VAL A 356 -3.85 -12.66 4.03
C VAL A 356 -2.34 -12.74 4.24
N ASP A 357 -1.62 -13.08 3.17
CA ASP A 357 -0.16 -13.07 3.12
C ASP A 357 0.37 -11.78 2.49
N ILE A 358 -0.06 -11.52 1.24
CA ILE A 358 0.35 -10.35 0.46
C ILE A 358 -0.89 -9.62 -0.07
N LEU A 359 -0.98 -8.33 0.26
CA LEU A 359 -2.00 -7.41 -0.22
C LEU A 359 -1.48 -6.55 -1.38
N LEU A 360 -2.39 -6.25 -2.31
CA LEU A 360 -2.27 -5.16 -3.28
C LEU A 360 -3.25 -4.05 -2.90
N THR A 361 -3.11 -2.90 -3.56
CA THR A 361 -3.98 -1.74 -3.32
C THR A 361 -5.47 -2.00 -3.58
N HIS A 362 -5.77 -2.95 -4.47
CA HIS A 362 -7.12 -3.20 -5.00
C HIS A 362 -7.61 -4.63 -4.81
N SER A 363 -6.77 -5.52 -4.27
CA SER A 363 -7.08 -6.95 -4.14
C SER A 363 -6.14 -7.65 -3.15
N VAL A 364 -6.46 -8.88 -2.78
CA VAL A 364 -5.50 -9.79 -2.14
C VAL A 364 -4.72 -10.51 -3.24
N ARG A 365 -3.38 -10.46 -3.19
CA ARG A 365 -2.53 -11.21 -4.14
C ARG A 365 -2.38 -12.66 -3.71
N ARG A 366 -2.14 -12.90 -2.41
CA ARG A 366 -1.87 -14.23 -1.88
C ARG A 366 -2.47 -14.39 -0.49
N PHE A 367 -3.11 -15.53 -0.26
CA PHE A 367 -3.52 -16.02 1.06
C PHE A 367 -2.47 -16.99 1.62
N ILE A 368 -2.47 -17.16 2.94
CA ILE A 368 -1.65 -18.13 3.66
C ILE A 368 -2.14 -19.55 3.38
N GLY A 369 -3.46 -19.74 3.31
CA GLY A 369 -4.11 -21.00 2.97
C GLY A 369 -4.64 -21.01 1.53
N ASN A 370 -5.71 -21.78 1.32
CA ASN A 370 -6.36 -21.96 0.02
C ASN A 370 -7.61 -21.10 -0.13
N GLU A 371 -7.73 -20.03 0.65
CA GLU A 371 -8.88 -19.14 0.61
C GLU A 371 -8.99 -18.39 -0.73
N SER A 372 -10.20 -17.92 -1.02
CA SER A 372 -10.55 -17.22 -2.25
C SER A 372 -11.12 -15.84 -1.97
N THR A 373 -11.23 -15.03 -3.04
CA THR A 373 -11.94 -13.75 -3.01
C THR A 373 -13.28 -13.88 -3.72
N VAL A 374 -14.37 -13.48 -3.05
CA VAL A 374 -15.71 -13.41 -3.65
C VAL A 374 -16.10 -11.97 -3.94
N THR A 375 -17.11 -11.74 -4.78
CA THR A 375 -17.63 -10.39 -5.04
C THR A 375 -18.80 -10.07 -4.11
N ALA A 376 -18.83 -8.85 -3.58
CA ALA A 376 -19.89 -8.38 -2.70
C ALA A 376 -21.18 -8.03 -3.47
N ASN A 377 -22.30 -8.20 -2.77
CA ASN A 377 -23.55 -7.46 -2.99
C ASN A 377 -23.41 -6.13 -2.23
N GLY A 378 -22.69 -5.21 -2.84
CA GLY A 378 -22.27 -3.98 -2.19
C GLY A 378 -21.39 -3.15 -3.10
N ALA A 379 -21.01 -1.97 -2.63
CA ALA A 379 -20.20 -1.03 -3.39
C ALA A 379 -19.12 -0.38 -2.53
N LEU A 380 -18.00 -0.07 -3.18
CA LEU A 380 -17.01 0.88 -2.71
C LEU A 380 -17.46 2.26 -3.17
N LEU A 381 -18.08 3.01 -2.26
CA LEU A 381 -18.47 4.39 -2.51
C LEU A 381 -17.24 5.28 -2.47
N HIS A 382 -17.06 6.08 -3.52
CA HIS A 382 -15.88 6.92 -3.70
C HIS A 382 -16.29 8.37 -3.90
N TYR A 383 -15.98 9.24 -2.93
CA TYR A 383 -16.21 10.68 -3.02
C TYR A 383 -14.92 11.41 -3.36
N ARG A 384 -14.79 11.93 -4.58
CA ARG A 384 -13.67 12.82 -4.92
C ARG A 384 -14.10 14.27 -4.98
N HIS A 385 -13.25 15.19 -4.55
CA HIS A 385 -13.53 16.62 -4.70
C HIS A 385 -13.73 17.04 -6.15
N ASN A 386 -13.09 16.39 -7.12
CA ASN A 386 -13.27 16.68 -8.54
C ASN A 386 -14.47 15.96 -9.19
N SER A 387 -15.25 15.17 -8.43
CA SER A 387 -16.46 14.50 -8.93
C SER A 387 -17.49 15.48 -9.52
N TYR A 388 -17.51 16.73 -9.05
CA TYR A 388 -18.40 17.78 -9.56
C TYR A 388 -18.09 18.26 -10.98
N THR A 389 -16.92 17.94 -11.51
CA THR A 389 -16.49 18.31 -12.87
C THR A 389 -16.40 17.10 -13.80
N GLU A 390 -16.90 15.95 -13.36
CA GLU A 390 -16.90 14.72 -14.16
C GLU A 390 -18.00 14.78 -15.21
N ASP A 391 -17.60 14.54 -16.47
CA ASP A 391 -18.52 14.42 -17.60
C ASP A 391 -19.02 12.98 -17.70
N ALA A 392 -19.92 12.61 -16.78
CA ALA A 392 -20.52 11.28 -16.73
C ALA A 392 -21.96 11.36 -16.21
N GLU A 393 -22.80 10.45 -16.69
CA GLU A 393 -24.23 10.42 -16.36
C GLU A 393 -24.48 10.10 -14.89
N GLU A 394 -25.47 10.76 -14.30
CA GLU A 394 -25.97 10.41 -12.98
C GLU A 394 -26.79 9.11 -13.05
N ILE A 395 -26.59 8.23 -12.09
CA ILE A 395 -27.25 6.92 -12.03
C ILE A 395 -28.00 6.73 -10.72
N GLN A 396 -29.13 6.03 -10.80
CA GLN A 396 -29.95 5.74 -9.63
C GLN A 396 -29.43 4.51 -8.90
N LYS A 397 -29.09 4.67 -7.62
CA LYS A 397 -28.67 3.59 -6.71
C LYS A 397 -29.35 3.74 -5.35
N PRO A 398 -30.68 3.57 -5.27
CA PRO A 398 -31.47 3.89 -4.08
C PRO A 398 -31.09 3.08 -2.83
N ASN A 399 -30.45 1.93 -3.01
CA ASN A 399 -30.06 1.02 -1.93
C ASN A 399 -28.71 1.41 -1.28
N TYR A 400 -27.90 2.24 -1.94
CA TYR A 400 -26.60 2.63 -1.39
C TYR A 400 -26.68 3.96 -0.66
N LYS A 401 -26.30 3.94 0.61
CA LYS A 401 -26.24 5.11 1.50
C LYS A 401 -24.95 5.07 2.31
N LEU A 402 -24.39 6.24 2.65
CA LEU A 402 -23.25 6.29 3.58
C LEU A 402 -23.67 5.77 4.96
N PHE A 403 -24.82 6.23 5.46
CA PHE A 403 -25.35 5.88 6.78
C PHE A 403 -26.67 5.13 6.62
N GLN A 404 -26.65 3.84 6.91
CA GLN A 404 -27.84 2.99 6.83
C GLN A 404 -28.87 3.31 7.92
N SER A 405 -28.46 3.93 9.03
CA SER A 405 -29.35 4.30 10.13
C SER A 405 -28.96 5.66 10.72
N TYR A 406 -29.96 6.45 11.11
CA TYR A 406 -29.80 7.74 11.81
C TYR A 406 -28.82 8.74 11.15
N PRO A 407 -28.92 9.03 9.84
CA PRO A 407 -27.95 9.89 9.13
C PRO A 407 -27.78 11.27 9.79
N HIS A 408 -28.87 11.88 10.27
CA HIS A 408 -28.82 13.18 10.97
C HIS A 408 -28.03 13.14 12.28
N LEU A 409 -28.00 12.00 12.98
CA LEU A 409 -27.21 11.86 14.20
C LEU A 409 -25.72 11.81 13.87
N HIS A 410 -25.35 11.09 12.81
CA HIS A 410 -23.97 11.02 12.31
C HIS A 410 -23.48 12.40 11.84
N ILE A 411 -24.30 13.14 11.09
CA ILE A 411 -24.01 14.54 10.70
C ILE A 411 -23.70 15.40 11.94
N LYS A 412 -24.56 15.35 12.97
CA LYS A 412 -24.34 16.11 14.21
C LYS A 412 -23.03 15.72 14.92
N ARG A 413 -22.64 14.44 14.88
CA ARG A 413 -21.36 13.97 15.47
C ARG A 413 -20.15 14.47 14.68
N ILE A 414 -20.23 14.47 13.36
CA ILE A 414 -19.20 15.03 12.48
C ILE A 414 -19.01 16.51 12.80
N GLN A 415 -20.09 17.29 12.76
CA GLN A 415 -20.07 18.72 13.08
C GLN A 415 -19.53 19.00 14.48
N LYS A 416 -19.99 18.26 15.48
CA LYS A 416 -19.49 18.38 16.86
C LYS A 416 -17.99 18.10 16.96
N THR A 417 -17.48 17.13 16.18
CA THR A 417 -16.06 16.82 16.14
C THR A 417 -15.25 17.96 15.52
N ILE A 418 -15.69 18.47 14.37
CA ILE A 418 -15.07 19.63 13.71
C ILE A 418 -15.02 20.84 14.65
N LEU A 419 -16.15 21.18 15.29
CA LEU A 419 -16.23 22.29 16.25
C LEU A 419 -15.35 22.08 17.49
N LYS A 420 -15.20 20.83 17.95
CA LYS A 420 -14.36 20.53 19.10
C LYS A 420 -12.87 20.66 18.79
N VAL A 421 -12.44 20.30 17.59
CA VAL A 421 -11.04 20.38 17.17
C VAL A 421 -10.64 21.80 16.80
N PHE A 422 -11.51 22.52 16.07
CA PHE A 422 -11.18 23.83 15.50
C PHE A 422 -11.84 25.03 16.20
N GLY A 423 -12.74 24.79 17.16
CA GLY A 423 -13.53 25.84 17.80
C GLY A 423 -14.73 26.29 16.96
N SER A 424 -15.19 27.52 17.18
CA SER A 424 -16.49 28.01 16.68
C SER A 424 -16.54 28.27 15.17
N PHE A 425 -15.39 28.48 14.51
CA PHE A 425 -15.29 28.82 13.10
C PHE A 425 -14.02 28.21 12.48
N PRO A 426 -14.05 26.94 12.03
CA PRO A 426 -12.95 26.42 11.21
C PRO A 426 -12.76 27.29 9.97
N ALA A 427 -11.51 27.49 9.56
CA ALA A 427 -11.22 28.20 8.32
C ALA A 427 -11.89 27.50 7.13
N ALA A 428 -12.35 28.29 6.16
CA ALA A 428 -12.90 27.74 4.93
C ALA A 428 -11.86 26.85 4.24
N TYR A 429 -12.30 25.71 3.70
CA TYR A 429 -11.42 24.80 2.98
C TYR A 429 -10.84 25.50 1.73
N ASN A 430 -9.52 25.53 1.63
CA ASN A 430 -8.82 26.07 0.47
C ASN A 430 -8.56 24.98 -0.56
N SER A 431 -9.41 24.91 -1.59
CA SER A 431 -9.28 23.93 -2.69
C SER A 431 -8.05 24.15 -3.57
N THR A 432 -7.35 25.30 -3.43
CA THR A 432 -6.12 25.59 -4.18
C THR A 432 -5.05 24.52 -3.93
N TYR A 433 -4.92 24.01 -2.71
CA TYR A 433 -3.94 22.97 -2.38
C TYR A 433 -4.13 21.72 -3.24
N LEU A 434 -5.36 21.21 -3.29
CA LEU A 434 -5.69 20.04 -4.09
C LEU A 434 -5.55 20.33 -5.58
N HIS A 435 -5.94 21.52 -6.03
CA HIS A 435 -5.81 21.91 -7.44
C HIS A 435 -4.34 21.92 -7.89
N ILE A 436 -3.45 22.57 -7.14
CA ILE A 436 -2.01 22.64 -7.46
C ILE A 436 -1.36 21.25 -7.35
N LEU A 437 -1.75 20.44 -6.35
CA LEU A 437 -1.27 19.06 -6.26
C LEU A 437 -1.67 18.25 -7.48
N ASN A 438 -2.93 18.35 -7.93
CA ASN A 438 -3.42 17.66 -9.13
C ASN A 438 -2.72 18.14 -10.40
N GLN A 439 -2.43 19.44 -10.52
CA GLN A 439 -1.63 19.98 -11.61
C GLN A 439 -0.23 19.35 -11.62
N CYS A 440 0.45 19.24 -10.47
CA CYS A 440 1.73 18.55 -10.39
C CYS A 440 1.59 17.06 -10.74
N ILE A 441 0.60 16.35 -10.18
CA ILE A 441 0.35 14.93 -10.45
C ILE A 441 0.19 14.70 -11.96
N SER A 442 -0.51 15.58 -12.67
CA SER A 442 -0.68 15.47 -14.12
C SER A 442 0.65 15.46 -14.91
N LYS A 443 1.74 16.01 -14.35
CA LYS A 443 3.08 16.03 -14.95
C LYS A 443 3.88 14.75 -14.69
N ILE A 444 3.47 13.94 -13.73
CA ILE A 444 4.14 12.71 -13.33
C ILE A 444 3.27 11.46 -13.53
N VAL A 445 2.14 11.60 -14.22
CA VAL A 445 1.29 10.50 -14.70
C VAL A 445 1.71 10.12 -16.13
N GLY A 446 1.76 8.82 -16.38
CA GLY A 446 2.16 8.24 -17.66
C GLY A 446 2.64 6.81 -17.48
N GLU A 447 2.86 6.11 -18.59
CA GLU A 447 3.43 4.77 -18.58
C GLU A 447 4.86 4.80 -18.01
N GLY A 448 5.15 3.83 -17.14
CA GLY A 448 6.47 3.66 -16.53
C GLY A 448 6.80 4.65 -15.39
N LYS A 449 6.03 5.72 -15.18
CA LYS A 449 6.34 6.75 -14.17
C LYS A 449 6.08 6.31 -12.73
N CYS A 450 6.94 6.76 -11.81
CA CYS A 450 6.80 6.45 -10.38
C CYS A 450 5.69 7.21 -9.65
N ARG A 451 5.23 8.35 -10.15
CA ARG A 451 4.17 9.12 -9.46
C ARG A 451 4.54 9.46 -7.99
N SER A 452 5.82 9.70 -7.72
CA SER A 452 6.29 10.10 -6.38
C SER A 452 5.94 11.57 -6.10
N THR A 453 4.79 11.78 -5.49
CA THR A 453 4.33 13.14 -5.17
C THR A 453 5.21 13.84 -4.14
N VAL A 454 5.83 13.09 -3.21
CA VAL A 454 6.75 13.65 -2.21
C VAL A 454 7.97 14.28 -2.86
N ALA A 455 8.59 13.62 -3.83
CA ALA A 455 9.76 14.16 -4.50
C ALA A 455 9.40 15.22 -5.55
N TYR A 456 8.50 14.89 -6.48
CA TYR A 456 8.27 15.73 -7.66
C TYR A 456 7.37 16.95 -7.40
N CYS A 457 6.45 16.85 -6.42
CA CYS A 457 5.53 17.95 -6.12
C CYS A 457 6.00 18.85 -4.96
N ASN A 458 7.12 18.53 -4.30
CA ASN A 458 7.63 19.30 -3.16
C ASN A 458 7.73 20.81 -3.46
N GLN A 459 8.35 21.18 -4.58
CA GLN A 459 8.52 22.60 -4.98
C GLN A 459 7.20 23.32 -5.29
N TRP A 460 6.16 22.57 -5.68
CA TRP A 460 4.82 23.11 -5.95
C TRP A 460 4.03 23.30 -4.67
N MET A 461 4.19 22.37 -3.73
CA MET A 461 3.40 22.33 -2.50
C MET A 461 3.97 23.25 -1.41
N ASN A 462 5.29 23.33 -1.26
CA ASN A 462 5.94 24.09 -0.17
C ASN A 462 5.50 25.55 -0.07
N PRO A 463 5.36 26.31 -1.18
CA PRO A 463 4.97 27.71 -1.08
C PRO A 463 3.51 27.92 -0.63
N LEU A 464 2.67 26.87 -0.64
CA LEU A 464 1.23 27.00 -0.44
C LEU A 464 0.82 27.01 1.04
N ALA A 465 1.57 26.35 1.92
CA ALA A 465 1.22 26.20 3.31
C ALA A 465 2.41 25.75 4.16
N ASP A 466 2.30 25.96 5.48
CA ASP A 466 3.16 25.33 6.48
C ASP A 466 2.76 23.85 6.64
N TRP A 467 3.26 22.98 5.76
CA TRP A 467 2.99 21.55 5.81
C TRP A 467 3.59 20.91 7.05
N ILE A 468 2.78 20.16 7.81
CA ILE A 468 3.28 19.25 8.84
C ILE A 468 3.80 18.02 8.13
N ARG A 469 5.05 17.63 8.43
CA ARG A 469 5.73 16.47 7.86
C ARG A 469 6.11 15.49 8.95
N ASP A 470 6.13 14.21 8.61
CA ASP A 470 6.73 13.17 9.44
C ASP A 470 8.24 13.16 9.23
N GLU A 471 8.99 13.39 10.30
CA GLU A 471 10.46 13.41 10.30
C GLU A 471 11.02 12.30 11.20
N THR A 472 10.21 11.28 11.51
CA THR A 472 10.57 10.22 12.45
C THR A 472 11.79 9.47 11.97
N GLN A 473 12.86 9.48 12.74
CA GLN A 473 14.09 8.78 12.39
C GLN A 473 14.02 7.28 12.73
N GLY A 474 14.76 6.48 11.97
CA GLY A 474 14.90 5.04 12.22
C GLY A 474 13.66 4.21 11.91
N VAL A 475 12.67 4.75 11.18
CA VAL A 475 11.58 3.95 10.60
C VAL A 475 12.11 3.09 9.47
N PHE A 476 12.92 3.70 8.61
CA PHE A 476 13.68 3.07 7.54
C PHE A 476 15.17 3.12 7.88
N VAL A 477 15.88 2.03 7.63
CA VAL A 477 17.30 1.86 7.99
C VAL A 477 18.09 1.30 6.81
N VAL A 478 19.32 1.75 6.67
CA VAL A 478 20.26 1.39 5.60
C VAL A 478 21.46 0.62 6.12
#